data_AF-A0A1T5K694-F1
#
_entry.id   AF-A0A1T5K694-F1
#
_cell.length_a   1.000
_cell.length_b   1.000
_cell.length_c   1.000
_cell.angle_alpha   90.00
_cell.angle_beta   90.00
_cell.angle_gamma   90.00
#
_symmetry.space_group_name_H-M   'P 1'
#
loop_
_entity.id
_entity.type
_entity.pdbx_description
1 polymer ?
#
loop_
_entity_poly.entity_id
_entity_poly.type
_entity_poly.pdbx_seq_one_letter_code
_entity_poly.pdbx_strand_id
1 'polypeptide(L)' 'MIQKNTLSKKEISDKISDLRLILSEAYEKNGHTDEVVKISQELDKYIVLAQGFFVGK' A
#
# COMPACT_ATOMS: atom_id res chain seq x y z
N MET A 1 7.50 -5.55 -26.62
CA MET A 1 6.66 -5.94 -25.47
C MET A 1 6.78 -4.85 -24.43
N ILE A 2 5.79 -3.97 -24.27
CA ILE A 2 5.82 -2.93 -23.23
C ILE A 2 4.56 -3.12 -22.39
N GLN A 3 4.63 -4.02 -21.40
CA GLN A 3 3.63 -4.06 -20.35
C GLN A 3 3.92 -2.87 -19.43
N LYS A 4 3.36 -1.70 -19.76
CA LYS A 4 3.16 -0.64 -18.78
C LYS A 4 2.11 -1.17 -17.81
N ASN A 5 2.56 -1.90 -16.78
CA ASN A 5 1.72 -2.42 -15.72
C ASN A 5 1.24 -1.25 -14.85
N THR A 6 0.34 -0.45 -15.41
CA THR A 6 -0.33 0.64 -14.70
C THR A 6 -1.40 -0.05 -13.88
N LEU A 7 -1.14 -0.26 -12.60
CA LEU A 7 -2.14 -0.78 -11.67
C LEU A 7 -3.41 0.07 -11.79
N SER A 8 -4.55 -0.59 -11.95
CA SER A 8 -5.83 0.09 -11.95
C SER A 8 -6.09 0.74 -10.58
N LYS A 9 -6.89 1.81 -10.55
CA LYS A 9 -7.34 2.42 -9.28
C LYS A 9 -7.93 1.39 -8.33
N LYS A 10 -8.63 0.38 -8.86
CA LYS A 10 -9.18 -0.73 -8.08
C LYS A 10 -8.07 -1.57 -7.45
N GLU A 11 -7.07 -1.97 -8.23
CA GLU A 11 -5.95 -2.78 -7.73
C GLU A 11 -5.13 -2.05 -6.67
N ILE A 12 -4.93 -0.74 -6.82
CA ILE A 12 -4.27 0.10 -5.81
C ILE A 12 -5.11 0.15 -4.54
N SER A 13 -6.43 0.34 -4.66
CA SER A 13 -7.34 0.35 -3.51
C SER A 13 -7.37 -0.99 -2.78
N ASP A 14 -7.39 -2.10 -3.53
CA ASP A 14 -7.35 -3.44 -2.98
C ASP A 14 -6.01 -3.65 -2.22
N LYS A 15 -4.88 -3.21 -2.78
CA LYS A 15 -3.57 -3.33 -2.10
C LYS A 15 -3.42 -2.45 -0.87
N ILE A 16 -3.97 -1.25 -0.87
CA ILE A 16 -4.03 -0.42 0.34
C ILE A 16 -4.83 -1.13 1.43
N SER A 17 -5.94 -1.77 1.07
CA SER A 17 -6.81 -2.46 2.04
C SER A 17 -6.13 -3.71 2.61
N ASP A 18 -5.53 -4.53 1.74
CA ASP A 18 -4.76 -5.72 2.13
C ASP A 18 -3.61 -5.32 3.08
N LEU A 19 -2.82 -4.31 2.71
CA LEU A 19 -1.67 -3.87 3.51
C LEU A 19 -2.10 -3.26 4.84
N ARG A 20 -3.25 -2.57 4.92
CA ARG A 20 -3.79 -2.08 6.19
C ARG A 20 -4.17 -3.21 7.14
N LEU A 21 -4.76 -4.28 6.62
CA LEU A 21 -5.11 -5.45 7.41
C LEU A 21 -3.84 -6.13 7.93
N ILE A 22 -2.89 -6.41 7.03
CA ILE A 22 -1.62 -7.05 7.37
C ILE A 22 -0.84 -6.19 8.39
N LEU A 23 -0.81 -4.87 8.20
CA LEU A 23 -0.14 -3.95 9.11
C LEU A 23 -0.76 -4.00 10.51
N SER A 24 -2.09 -3.99 10.58
CA SER A 24 -2.82 -4.07 11.85
C SER A 24 -2.53 -5.39 12.57
N GLU A 25 -2.60 -6.51 11.86
CA GLU A 25 -2.29 -7.82 12.45
C GLU A 25 -0.83 -7.93 12.90
N ALA A 26 0.11 -7.41 12.10
CA ALA A 26 1.53 -7.42 12.44
C ALA A 26 1.82 -6.55 13.66
N TYR A 27 1.17 -5.38 13.77
CA TYR A 27 1.24 -4.54 14.96
C TYR A 27 0.68 -5.23 16.20
N GLU A 28 -0.47 -5.90 16.08
CA GLU A 28 -1.09 -6.61 17.21
C GLU A 28 -0.25 -7.80 17.67
N LYS A 29 0.32 -8.57 16.73
CA LYS A 29 1.10 -9.78 17.04
C LYS A 29 2.52 -9.46 17.53
N ASN A 30 3.20 -8.53 16.86
CA ASN A 30 4.64 -8.33 17.01
C ASN A 30 5.00 -6.98 17.64
N GLY A 31 4.06 -6.03 17.73
CA GLY A 31 4.33 -4.67 18.19
C GLY A 31 5.12 -3.85 17.17
N HIS A 32 5.97 -2.94 17.63
CA HIS A 32 6.78 -2.09 16.77
C HIS A 32 8.06 -2.82 16.32
N THR A 33 7.96 -3.62 15.26
CA THR A 33 9.11 -4.34 14.67
C THR A 33 9.52 -3.78 13.31
N ASP A 34 10.71 -4.17 12.85
CA ASP A 34 11.23 -3.82 11.52
C ASP A 34 10.30 -4.29 10.38
N GLU A 35 9.59 -5.40 10.60
CA GLU A 35 8.58 -5.92 9.66
C GLU A 35 7.39 -4.98 9.53
N VAL A 36 6.89 -4.49 10.65
CA VAL A 36 5.79 -3.51 10.70
C VAL A 36 6.18 -2.20 10.04
N VAL A 37 7.43 -1.75 10.21
CA VAL A 37 7.97 -0.58 9.50
C VAL A 37 8.02 -0.81 8.00
N LYS A 38 8.46 -1.98 7.53
CA LYS A 38 8.49 -2.33 6.10
C LYS A 38 7.10 -2.34 5.48
N ILE A 39 6.12 -2.95 6.14
CA ILE A 39 4.73 -2.97 5.69
C ILE A 39 4.17 -1.53 5.65
N SER A 40 4.49 -0.70 6.65
CA SER A 40 4.08 0.72 6.68
C SER A 40 4.66 1.51 5.51
N GLN A 41 5.94 1.33 5.20
CA GLN A 41 6.61 1.98 4.07
C GLN A 41 6.04 1.50 2.72
N GLU A 42 5.67 0.24 2.61
CA GLU A 42 5.02 -0.28 1.41
C GLU A 42 3.62 0.30 1.23
N LEU A 43 2.82 0.35 2.30
CA LEU A 43 1.51 0.98 2.31
C LEU A 43 1.58 2.45 1.86
N ASP A 44 2.57 3.19 2.35
CA ASP A 44 2.77 4.60 1.99
C ASP A 44 2.98 4.79 0.48
N LYS A 45 3.76 3.91 -0.18
CA LYS A 45 3.95 3.94 -1.63
C LYS A 45 2.63 3.84 -2.38
N TYR A 46 1.75 2.92 -1.97
CA TYR A 46 0.45 2.75 -2.62
C TYR A 46 -0.50 3.92 -2.34
N ILE A 47 -0.43 4.53 -1.14
CA ILE A 47 -1.16 5.75 -0.82
C ILE A 47 -0.70 6.91 -1.71
N VAL A 48 0.60 7.10 -1.88
CA VAL A 48 1.15 8.13 -2.78
C VAL A 48 0.72 7.88 -4.22
N LEU A 49 0.75 6.62 -4.69
CA LEU A 49 0.24 6.27 -6.02
C LEU A 49 -1.24 6.64 -6.15
N ALA A 50 -2.08 6.29 -5.17
CA ALA A 50 -3.49 6.65 -5.15
C ALA A 50 -3.72 8.17 -5.14
N GLN A 51 -2.93 8.94 -4.38
CA GLN A 51 -3.01 10.39 -4.35
C GLN A 51 -2.54 11.04 -5.65
N GLY A 52 -1.49 10.51 -6.29
CA GLY A 52 -1.04 10.94 -7.62
C GLY A 52 -2.12 10.77 -8.69
N PHE A 53 -3.00 9.76 -8.56
CA PHE A 53 -4.20 9.61 -9.37
C PHE A 53 -5.31 10.63 -9.06
N PHE A 54 -5.27 11.31 -7.92
CA PHE A 54 -6.25 12.29 -7.46
C PHE A 54 -5.81 13.76 -7.66
N VAL A 55 -4.50 14.04 -7.72
CA VAL A 55 -3.93 15.39 -7.90
C VAL A 55 -3.81 15.82 -9.38
N GLY A 56 -4.25 14.98 -10.33
CA GLY A 56 -4.39 15.36 -11.74
C GLY A 56 -5.75 16.01 -12.05
N LYS A 57 -6.13 17.06 -11.31
CA LYS A 57 -7.39 17.79 -11.50
C LYS A 57 -7.14 19.21 -12.00
#